data_AF-A0A935WKN2-F1
#
_entry.id   AF-A0A935WKN2-F1
#
_cell.length_a   1.000
_cell.length_b   1.000
_cell.length_c   1.000
_cell.angle_alpha   90.00
_cell.angle_beta   90.00
_cell.angle_gamma   90.00
#
_symmetry.space_group_name_H-M   'P 1'
#
loop_
_entity.id
_entity.type
_entity.pdbx_description
1 polymer ?
#
loop_
_entity_poly.entity_id
_entity_poly.type
_entity_poly.pdbx_seq_one_letter_code
_entity_poly.pdbx_strand_id
1 'polypeptide(L)'
;MFRGRVVSGLRLLALAVSLVLTLAPAAKAETIPLPKIDYEAKATLLNDGSLLTRHSKGKMRIEVQMRQLKETMIGFIDLNRKVMVLLLPIPGMQDTADTVAGERCTIWKVSSNDNRAEACITPDGIALRTRAAIEGKTQTVFEVTELKRQPQKPADLEVPPSVNIMKLPKGIKGIPGFPQL
;
A
#
# COMPACT_ATOMS: atom_id res chain seq x y z
N MET A 1 48.57 73.15 7.28
CA MET A 1 49.45 72.08 6.77
C MET A 1 48.91 71.65 5.42
N PHE A 2 49.74 71.80 4.39
CA PHE A 2 49.42 71.83 2.96
C PHE A 2 49.84 70.53 2.25
N ARG A 3 49.17 70.22 1.13
CA ARG A 3 49.65 69.48 -0.08
C ARG A 3 49.98 67.97 0.10
N GLY A 4 49.81 67.09 -0.89
CA GLY A 4 49.56 67.24 -2.34
C GLY A 4 48.91 65.97 -2.92
N ARG A 5 48.10 66.12 -3.99
CA ARG A 5 48.42 65.88 -5.42
C ARG A 5 48.60 64.40 -5.85
N VAL A 6 47.53 63.87 -6.46
CA VAL A 6 47.42 63.29 -7.83
C VAL A 6 48.70 62.81 -8.52
N VAL A 7 48.72 61.55 -9.00
CA VAL A 7 49.00 61.07 -10.39
C VAL A 7 48.58 59.57 -10.44
N SER A 8 47.52 59.17 -11.17
CA SER A 8 47.49 58.67 -12.57
C SER A 8 48.29 57.38 -12.82
N GLY A 9 47.64 56.33 -13.35
CA GLY A 9 48.35 55.09 -13.69
C GLY A 9 47.47 53.90 -14.08
N LEU A 10 46.67 54.07 -15.12
CA LEU A 10 45.98 53.02 -15.89
C LEU A 10 46.93 51.85 -16.25
N ARG A 11 46.49 50.59 -16.07
CA ARG A 11 46.72 49.51 -17.06
C ARG A 11 45.87 48.27 -16.77
N LEU A 12 44.97 48.01 -17.73
CA LEU A 12 44.25 46.76 -17.94
C LEU A 12 45.21 45.56 -17.92
N LEU A 13 44.81 44.50 -17.23
CA LEU A 13 45.18 43.13 -17.58
C LEU A 13 43.92 42.28 -17.44
N ALA A 14 43.27 42.08 -18.58
CA ALA A 14 42.22 41.10 -18.76
C ALA A 14 42.85 39.70 -18.62
N LEU A 15 42.49 38.96 -17.56
CA LEU A 15 42.66 37.52 -17.53
C LEU A 15 41.30 36.86 -17.75
N ALA A 16 41.18 36.25 -18.92
CA ALA A 16 40.04 35.44 -19.33
C ALA A 16 39.91 34.22 -18.40
N VAL A 17 38.90 34.22 -17.53
CA VAL A 17 38.45 33.03 -16.81
C VAL A 17 37.65 32.19 -17.80
N SER A 18 38.33 31.30 -18.52
CA SER A 18 37.67 30.28 -19.34
C SER A 18 37.07 29.23 -18.41
N LEU A 19 35.77 29.33 -18.17
CA LEU A 19 34.97 28.36 -17.44
C LEU A 19 34.84 27.09 -18.29
N VAL A 20 35.76 26.15 -18.11
CA VAL A 20 35.67 24.81 -18.70
C VAL A 20 34.57 24.05 -17.96
N LEU A 21 33.34 24.08 -18.48
CA LEU A 21 32.31 23.11 -18.11
C LEU A 21 32.78 21.74 -18.59
N THR A 22 33.45 21.01 -17.70
CA THR A 22 33.69 19.58 -17.89
C THR A 22 32.34 18.88 -17.86
N LEU A 23 31.91 18.36 -19.01
CA LEU A 23 30.83 17.38 -19.09
C LEU A 23 31.27 16.15 -18.29
N ALA A 24 30.95 16.11 -17.00
CA ALA A 24 31.09 14.90 -16.23
C ALA A 24 30.21 13.83 -16.91
N PRO A 25 30.77 12.66 -17.28
CA PRO A 25 29.96 11.58 -17.81
C PRO A 25 28.89 11.25 -16.78
N ALA A 26 27.63 11.24 -17.22
CA ALA A 26 26.52 10.79 -16.39
C ALA A 26 26.86 9.39 -15.87
N ALA A 27 27.04 9.26 -14.56
CA ALA A 27 27.25 7.98 -13.93
C ALA A 27 26.05 7.09 -14.27
N LYS A 28 26.27 6.12 -15.16
CA LYS A 28 25.24 5.10 -15.42
C LYS A 28 25.15 4.28 -14.16
N ALA A 29 23.98 4.30 -13.52
CA ALA A 29 23.70 3.46 -12.38
C ALA A 29 24.02 2.01 -12.76
N GLU A 30 25.05 1.45 -12.12
CA GLU A 30 25.45 0.07 -12.34
C GLU A 30 24.31 -0.84 -11.91
N THR A 31 23.93 -1.79 -12.78
CA THR A 31 22.80 -2.68 -12.50
C THR A 31 23.13 -3.57 -11.31
N ILE A 32 22.27 -3.55 -10.30
CA ILE A 32 22.41 -4.38 -9.10
C ILE A 32 22.54 -5.85 -9.54
N PRO A 33 23.64 -6.54 -9.17
CA PRO A 33 23.83 -7.92 -9.55
C PRO A 33 22.76 -8.80 -8.88
N LEU A 34 22.10 -9.62 -9.70
CA LEU A 34 21.12 -10.59 -9.19
C LEU A 34 21.83 -11.82 -8.61
N PRO A 35 21.30 -12.42 -7.53
CA PRO A 35 21.83 -13.67 -7.00
C PRO A 35 21.72 -14.79 -8.03
N LYS A 36 22.81 -15.55 -8.21
CA LYS A 36 22.89 -16.66 -9.18
C LYS A 36 22.77 -18.04 -8.56
N ILE A 37 22.87 -18.12 -7.23
CA ILE A 37 22.84 -19.37 -6.47
C ILE A 37 21.67 -19.36 -5.50
N ASP A 38 21.24 -20.55 -5.10
CA ASP A 38 20.25 -20.72 -4.05
C ASP A 38 20.88 -20.39 -2.70
N TYR A 39 20.17 -19.63 -1.86
CA TYR A 39 20.67 -19.28 -0.53
C TYR A 39 19.53 -19.01 0.46
N GLU A 40 19.86 -19.11 1.75
CA GLU A 40 19.10 -18.55 2.86
C GLU A 40 20.04 -17.60 3.62
N ALA A 41 19.55 -16.40 3.96
CA ALA A 41 20.29 -15.41 4.72
C ALA A 41 19.40 -14.86 5.83
N LYS A 42 19.95 -14.78 7.05
CA LYS A 42 19.34 -14.13 8.19
C LYS A 42 20.11 -12.87 8.52
N ALA A 43 19.41 -11.79 8.79
CA ALA A 43 20.01 -10.52 9.21
C ALA A 43 19.20 -9.90 10.35
N THR A 44 19.88 -9.13 11.17
CA THR A 44 19.25 -8.28 12.18
C THR A 44 19.01 -6.90 11.58
N LEU A 45 17.81 -6.38 11.75
CA LEU A 45 17.44 -5.02 11.33
C LEU A 45 17.62 -4.05 12.50
N LEU A 46 17.70 -2.76 12.18
CA LEU A 46 17.66 -1.70 13.19
C LEU A 46 16.36 -1.83 14.00
N ASN A 47 16.44 -1.65 15.33
CA ASN A 47 15.34 -1.83 16.29
C ASN A 47 14.94 -3.28 16.60
N ASP A 48 15.92 -4.18 16.72
CA ASP A 48 15.74 -5.60 17.07
C ASP A 48 14.82 -6.38 16.12
N GLY A 49 14.66 -5.90 14.89
CA GLY A 49 13.94 -6.63 13.86
C GLY A 49 14.77 -7.79 13.31
N SER A 50 14.12 -8.78 12.70
CA SER A 50 14.81 -9.82 11.95
C SER A 50 14.35 -9.84 10.49
N LEU A 51 15.29 -10.14 9.61
CA LEU A 51 15.09 -10.33 8.18
C LEU A 51 15.55 -11.74 7.83
N LEU A 52 14.67 -12.51 7.20
CA LEU A 52 15.00 -13.82 6.65
C LEU A 52 14.73 -13.79 5.15
N THR A 53 15.78 -13.93 4.36
CA THR A 53 15.72 -13.95 2.90
C THR A 53 16.06 -15.33 2.38
N ARG A 54 15.27 -15.82 1.43
CA ARG A 54 15.56 -17.04 0.68
C ARG A 54 15.51 -16.74 -0.80
N HIS A 55 16.44 -17.31 -1.55
CA HIS A 55 16.44 -17.25 -3.00
C HIS A 55 16.59 -18.65 -3.58
N SER A 56 15.79 -18.95 -4.61
CA SER A 56 16.00 -20.12 -5.45
C SER A 56 15.45 -19.86 -6.85
N LYS A 57 16.24 -20.18 -7.89
CA LYS A 57 15.84 -20.13 -9.31
C LYS A 57 15.17 -18.80 -9.74
N GLY A 58 15.70 -17.66 -9.30
CA GLY A 58 15.17 -16.33 -9.64
C GLY A 58 13.91 -15.95 -8.86
N LYS A 59 13.54 -16.69 -7.81
CA LYS A 59 12.47 -16.35 -6.88
C LYS A 59 13.06 -16.02 -5.52
N MET A 60 12.58 -14.95 -4.90
CA MET A 60 12.95 -14.58 -3.54
C MET A 60 11.73 -14.59 -2.63
N ARG A 61 11.95 -15.02 -1.39
CA ARG A 61 11.02 -14.85 -0.28
C ARG A 61 11.73 -14.05 0.81
N ILE A 62 11.07 -13.00 1.28
CA ILE A 62 11.58 -12.12 2.32
C ILE A 62 10.58 -12.15 3.47
N GLU A 63 11.04 -12.53 4.65
CA GLU A 63 10.26 -12.48 5.88
C GLU A 63 10.86 -11.40 6.77
N VAL A 64 10.03 -10.42 7.13
CA VAL A 64 10.42 -9.30 7.99
C VAL A 64 9.61 -9.37 9.28
N GLN A 65 10.31 -9.52 10.39
CA GLN A 65 9.73 -9.42 11.72
C GLN A 65 10.21 -8.12 12.36
N MET A 66 9.28 -7.20 12.64
CA MET A 66 9.57 -5.95 13.33
C MET A 66 8.97 -6.01 14.73
N ARG A 67 9.65 -5.50 15.75
CA ARG A 67 9.14 -5.55 17.13
C ARG A 67 7.78 -4.86 17.30
N GLN A 68 7.50 -3.82 16.51
CA GLN A 68 6.21 -3.12 16.54
C GLN A 68 5.07 -3.92 15.90
N LEU A 69 5.36 -4.86 15.01
CA LEU A 69 4.36 -5.69 14.34
C LEU A 69 4.31 -7.06 15.04
N LYS A 70 3.14 -7.45 15.53
CA LYS A 70 2.97 -8.77 16.17
C LYS A 70 3.13 -9.93 15.18
N GLU A 71 2.98 -9.66 13.90
CA GLU A 71 2.98 -10.64 12.82
C GLU A 71 4.08 -10.36 11.80
N THR A 72 4.53 -11.41 11.12
CA THR A 72 5.61 -11.35 10.13
C THR A 72 5.07 -10.87 8.79
N MET A 73 5.72 -9.86 8.21
CA MET A 73 5.47 -9.45 6.84
C MET A 73 6.19 -10.41 5.88
N ILE A 74 5.49 -10.90 4.86
CA ILE A 74 6.06 -11.84 3.90
C ILE A 74 6.01 -11.24 2.50
N GLY A 75 7.18 -11.00 1.90
CA GLY A 75 7.33 -10.60 0.51
C GLY A 75 7.74 -11.77 -0.36
N PHE A 76 7.17 -11.87 -1.55
CA PHE A 76 7.62 -12.75 -2.63
C PHE A 76 8.03 -11.89 -3.83
N ILE A 77 9.19 -12.18 -4.41
CA ILE A 77 9.70 -11.49 -5.60
C ILE A 77 10.01 -12.56 -6.64
N ASP A 78 9.43 -12.44 -7.83
CA ASP A 78 9.84 -13.20 -9.00
C ASP A 78 10.73 -12.29 -9.87
N LEU A 79 12.04 -12.52 -9.83
CA LEU A 79 13.05 -11.73 -10.55
C LEU A 79 12.95 -11.93 -12.06
N ASN A 80 12.47 -13.10 -12.51
CA ASN A 80 12.28 -13.38 -13.94
C ASN A 80 11.07 -12.61 -14.48
N ARG A 81 9.98 -12.58 -13.70
CA ARG A 81 8.73 -11.91 -14.08
C ARG A 81 8.69 -10.43 -13.69
N LYS A 82 9.62 -9.97 -12.85
CA LYS A 82 9.64 -8.62 -12.26
C LYS A 82 8.36 -8.30 -11.48
N VAL A 83 7.85 -9.28 -10.73
CA VAL A 83 6.62 -9.17 -9.92
C VAL A 83 6.98 -9.27 -8.45
N MET A 84 6.37 -8.41 -7.63
CA MET A 84 6.44 -8.46 -6.18
C MET A 84 5.03 -8.62 -5.60
N VAL A 85 4.88 -9.56 -4.65
CA VAL A 85 3.65 -9.76 -3.87
C VAL A 85 4.01 -9.58 -2.40
N LEU A 86 3.27 -8.72 -1.70
CA LEU A 86 3.49 -8.45 -0.29
C LEU A 86 2.27 -8.87 0.53
N LEU A 87 2.51 -9.75 1.49
CA LEU A 87 1.54 -10.14 2.51
C LEU A 87 1.81 -9.28 3.74
N LEU A 88 0.97 -8.26 3.93
CA LEU A 88 1.00 -7.39 5.08
C LEU A 88 0.08 -7.96 6.16
N PRO A 89 0.56 -8.14 7.40
CA PRO A 89 -0.37 -8.39 8.50
C PRO A 89 -1.16 -7.12 8.75
N ILE A 90 -2.49 -7.20 8.63
CA ILE A 90 -3.37 -6.07 8.91
C ILE A 90 -3.68 -6.10 10.42
N PRO A 91 -3.13 -5.19 11.24
CA PRO A 91 -3.36 -5.23 12.68
C PRO A 91 -4.85 -5.13 13.00
N GLY A 92 -5.33 -5.99 13.89
CA GLY A 92 -6.74 -6.03 14.28
C GLY A 92 -7.60 -7.00 13.48
N MET A 93 -7.03 -7.69 12.48
CA MET A 93 -7.70 -8.75 11.72
C MET A 93 -7.79 -10.03 12.58
N GLN A 94 -8.83 -10.12 13.41
CA GLN A 94 -9.17 -11.33 14.15
C GLN A 94 -10.14 -12.15 13.31
N ASP A 95 -9.92 -13.46 13.21
CA ASP A 95 -10.82 -14.43 12.60
C ASP A 95 -11.59 -15.19 13.69
N THR A 96 -12.88 -14.89 13.82
CA THR A 96 -13.75 -15.66 14.73
C THR A 96 -14.90 -16.24 13.92
N ALA A 97 -15.20 -17.52 14.07
CA ALA A 97 -16.32 -18.13 13.36
C ALA A 97 -17.67 -17.65 13.90
N ASP A 98 -18.64 -17.48 13.00
CA ASP A 98 -20.04 -17.17 13.33
C ASP A 98 -20.99 -17.72 12.25
N THR A 99 -22.30 -17.54 12.44
CA THR A 99 -23.34 -17.92 11.48
C THR A 99 -24.39 -16.81 11.34
N VAL A 100 -24.68 -16.42 10.10
CA VAL A 100 -25.69 -15.41 9.76
C VAL A 100 -26.54 -15.95 8.62
N ALA A 101 -27.87 -15.81 8.70
CA ALA A 101 -28.81 -16.37 7.73
C ALA A 101 -28.60 -17.88 7.44
N GLY A 102 -28.12 -18.65 8.42
CA GLY A 102 -27.81 -20.08 8.26
C GLY A 102 -26.47 -20.39 7.56
N GLU A 103 -25.72 -19.37 7.15
CA GLU A 103 -24.45 -19.50 6.46
C GLU A 103 -23.28 -19.29 7.43
N ARG A 104 -22.29 -20.19 7.37
CA ARG A 104 -21.06 -20.04 8.15
C ARG A 104 -20.21 -18.90 7.58
N CYS A 105 -19.73 -18.04 8.46
CA CYS A 105 -18.83 -16.95 8.09
C CYS A 105 -17.72 -16.77 9.11
N THR A 106 -16.66 -16.11 8.67
CA THR A 106 -15.58 -15.62 9.53
C THR A 106 -15.84 -14.15 9.80
N ILE A 107 -15.85 -13.74 11.07
CA ILE A 107 -15.83 -12.35 11.48
C ILE A 107 -14.44 -11.83 11.20
N TRP A 108 -14.35 -10.81 10.35
CA TRP A 108 -13.15 -10.04 10.05
C TRP A 108 -13.28 -8.70 10.75
N LYS A 109 -12.33 -8.36 11.61
CA LYS A 109 -12.28 -7.05 12.28
C LYS A 109 -11.27 -6.14 11.60
N VAL A 110 -11.65 -4.89 11.39
CA VAL A 110 -10.78 -3.84 10.85
C VAL A 110 -10.79 -2.69 11.85
N SER A 111 -9.60 -2.33 12.32
CA SER A 111 -9.39 -1.15 13.15
C SER A 111 -8.44 -0.19 12.45
N SER A 112 -8.87 1.07 12.29
CA SER A 112 -8.02 2.15 11.80
C SER A 112 -8.30 3.40 12.61
N ASN A 113 -7.31 3.87 13.38
CA ASN A 113 -7.48 4.95 14.36
C ASN A 113 -8.65 4.64 15.32
N ASP A 114 -9.58 5.58 15.51
CA ASP A 114 -10.78 5.43 16.34
C ASP A 114 -11.92 4.68 15.62
N ASN A 115 -11.76 4.37 14.34
CA ASN A 115 -12.77 3.66 13.56
C ASN A 115 -12.58 2.15 13.72
N ARG A 116 -13.65 1.48 14.14
CA ARG A 116 -13.72 0.02 14.24
C ARG A 116 -14.89 -0.48 13.43
N ALA A 117 -14.63 -1.47 12.60
CA ALA A 117 -15.65 -2.20 11.87
C ALA A 117 -15.40 -3.71 11.98
N GLU A 118 -16.46 -4.49 11.96
CA GLU A 118 -16.41 -5.94 11.82
C GLU A 118 -17.35 -6.37 10.70
N ALA A 119 -16.92 -7.35 9.92
CA ALA A 119 -17.71 -7.94 8.85
C ALA A 119 -17.70 -9.47 8.97
N CYS A 120 -18.87 -10.11 9.02
CA CYS A 120 -18.95 -11.56 8.87
C CYS A 120 -18.99 -11.91 7.39
N ILE A 121 -17.97 -12.60 6.89
CA ILE A 121 -17.80 -12.89 5.46
C ILE A 121 -17.69 -14.41 5.26
N THR A 122 -18.43 -14.95 4.30
CA THR A 122 -18.37 -16.37 3.93
C THR A 122 -17.03 -16.73 3.27
N PRO A 123 -16.66 -18.02 3.19
CA PRO A 123 -15.42 -18.45 2.50
C PRO A 123 -15.31 -18.01 1.04
N ASP A 124 -16.45 -17.81 0.36
CA ASP A 124 -16.54 -17.35 -1.02
C ASP A 124 -16.69 -15.83 -1.16
N GLY A 125 -16.53 -15.07 -0.07
CA GLY A 125 -16.40 -13.61 -0.09
C GLY A 125 -17.69 -12.81 0.04
N ILE A 126 -18.82 -13.43 0.42
CA ILE A 126 -20.09 -12.73 0.62
C ILE A 126 -20.12 -12.15 2.03
N ALA A 127 -20.25 -10.83 2.14
CA ALA A 127 -20.50 -10.17 3.42
C ALA A 127 -21.94 -10.45 3.88
N LEU A 128 -22.10 -11.06 5.05
CA LEU A 128 -23.40 -11.39 5.65
C LEU A 128 -23.82 -10.39 6.72
N ARG A 129 -22.86 -9.78 7.43
CA ARG A 129 -23.16 -8.76 8.45
C ARG A 129 -22.01 -7.79 8.54
N THR A 130 -22.31 -6.51 8.71
CA THR A 130 -21.32 -5.47 9.01
C THR A 130 -21.77 -4.70 10.24
N ARG A 131 -20.91 -4.60 11.26
CA ARG A 131 -21.07 -3.67 12.36
C ARG A 131 -19.97 -2.62 12.31
N ALA A 132 -20.31 -1.38 12.61
CA ALA A 132 -19.35 -0.29 12.67
C ALA A 132 -19.63 0.59 13.88
N ALA A 133 -18.59 1.25 14.37
CA ALA A 133 -18.75 2.34 15.31
C ALA A 133 -19.29 3.58 14.58
N ILE A 134 -20.50 4.01 14.91
CA ILE A 134 -21.11 5.26 14.45
C ILE A 134 -21.41 6.07 15.71
N GLU A 135 -20.87 7.29 15.77
CA GLU A 135 -20.97 8.15 16.96
C GLU A 135 -20.51 7.47 18.26
N GLY A 136 -19.45 6.65 18.16
CA GLY A 136 -18.87 5.91 19.29
C GLY A 136 -19.66 4.67 19.74
N LYS A 137 -20.80 4.37 19.13
CA LYS A 137 -21.59 3.16 19.41
C LYS A 137 -21.43 2.16 18.29
N THR A 138 -21.17 0.90 18.64
CA THR A 138 -21.19 -0.20 17.67
C THR A 138 -22.62 -0.50 17.29
N GLN A 139 -22.94 -0.39 16.00
CA GLN A 139 -24.25 -0.71 15.45
C GLN A 139 -24.13 -1.60 14.22
N THR A 140 -25.11 -2.48 14.02
CA THR A 140 -25.26 -3.25 12.78
C THR A 140 -25.70 -2.29 11.67
N VAL A 141 -24.85 -2.09 10.68
CA VAL A 141 -25.13 -1.23 9.52
C VAL A 141 -25.83 -2.04 8.43
N PHE A 142 -25.55 -3.34 8.39
CA PHE A 142 -26.05 -4.27 7.40
C PHE A 142 -26.08 -5.67 7.97
N GLU A 143 -27.14 -6.43 7.72
CA GLU A 143 -27.25 -7.85 8.04
C GLU A 143 -28.16 -8.53 7.03
N VAL A 144 -27.67 -9.62 6.44
CA VAL A 144 -28.40 -10.48 5.53
C VAL A 144 -29.38 -11.31 6.34
N THR A 145 -30.65 -11.29 5.95
CA THR A 145 -31.70 -12.10 6.57
C THR A 145 -31.93 -13.42 5.85
N GLU A 146 -31.64 -13.47 4.55
CA GLU A 146 -31.72 -14.66 3.71
C GLU A 146 -30.67 -14.58 2.59
N LEU A 147 -29.96 -15.69 2.33
CA LEU A 147 -29.06 -15.82 1.19
C LEU A 147 -29.54 -16.96 0.28
N LYS A 148 -29.77 -16.65 -1.00
CA LYS A 148 -30.07 -17.64 -2.04
C LYS A 148 -28.97 -17.65 -3.09
N ARG A 149 -28.25 -18.78 -3.16
CA ARG A 149 -27.15 -19.00 -4.11
C ARG A 149 -27.70 -19.57 -5.41
N GLN A 150 -28.03 -18.70 -6.35
CA GLN A 150 -28.58 -19.07 -7.66
C GLN A 150 -28.12 -18.12 -8.77
N PRO A 151 -28.08 -18.57 -10.04
CA PRO A 151 -27.92 -17.68 -11.18
C PRO A 151 -28.96 -16.55 -11.13
N GLN A 152 -28.51 -15.31 -11.32
CA GLN A 152 -29.40 -14.15 -11.41
C GLN A 152 -29.94 -14.02 -12.84
N LYS A 153 -31.18 -13.53 -12.99
CA LYS A 153 -31.71 -13.24 -14.32
C LYS A 153 -31.04 -11.96 -14.82
N PRO A 154 -30.47 -11.94 -16.05
CA PRO A 154 -29.82 -10.73 -16.57
C PRO A 154 -30.71 -9.49 -16.53
N ALA A 155 -32.00 -9.64 -16.82
CA ALA A 155 -32.98 -8.55 -16.77
C ALA A 155 -33.15 -7.90 -15.39
N ASP A 156 -32.86 -8.63 -14.29
CA ASP A 156 -32.93 -8.09 -12.92
C ASP A 156 -31.73 -7.16 -12.62
N LEU A 157 -30.70 -7.20 -13.46
CA LEU A 157 -29.48 -6.40 -13.33
C LEU A 157 -29.46 -5.20 -14.30
N GLU A 158 -30.46 -5.10 -15.17
CA GLU A 158 -30.60 -3.99 -16.11
C GLU A 158 -31.25 -2.78 -15.42
N VAL A 159 -30.74 -1.58 -15.70
CA VAL A 159 -31.36 -0.35 -15.21
C VAL A 159 -32.66 -0.11 -15.96
N PRO A 160 -33.82 0.00 -15.29
CA PRO A 160 -35.08 0.23 -15.97
C PRO A 160 -35.06 1.57 -16.74
N PRO A 161 -35.68 1.65 -17.93
CA PRO A 161 -35.63 2.84 -18.77
C PRO A 161 -36.30 4.07 -18.13
N SER A 162 -37.15 3.86 -17.13
CA SER A 162 -37.86 4.91 -16.38
C SER A 162 -37.03 5.54 -15.26
N VAL A 163 -35.80 5.10 -15.03
CA VAL A 163 -34.95 5.61 -13.94
C VAL A 163 -34.09 6.77 -14.43
N ASN A 164 -34.13 7.89 -13.70
CA ASN A 164 -33.23 9.01 -13.93
C ASN A 164 -31.81 8.63 -13.50
N ILE A 165 -30.91 8.50 -14.48
CA ILE A 165 -29.50 8.20 -14.22
C ILE A 165 -28.80 9.48 -13.78
N MET A 166 -28.47 9.56 -12.50
CA MET A 166 -27.60 10.61 -11.96
C MET A 166 -26.15 10.14 -12.04
N LYS A 167 -25.27 10.97 -12.62
CA LYS A 167 -23.83 10.73 -12.55
C LYS A 167 -23.36 10.96 -11.13
N LEU A 168 -22.57 10.04 -10.58
CA LEU A 168 -21.96 10.26 -9.27
C LEU A 168 -21.19 11.59 -9.27
N PRO A 169 -21.45 12.48 -8.29
CA PRO A 169 -20.64 13.66 -8.08
C PRO A 169 -19.18 13.27 -7.84
N LYS A 170 -18.25 14.03 -8.43
CA LYS A 170 -16.83 13.87 -8.12
C LYS A 170 -16.62 14.20 -6.63
N GLY A 171 -16.03 13.28 -5.87
CA GLY A 171 -15.60 13.53 -4.50
C GLY A 171 -16.43 12.90 -3.37
N ILE A 172 -17.32 11.94 -3.66
CA ILE A 172 -17.98 11.16 -2.59
C ILE A 172 -16.92 10.30 -1.87
N LYS A 173 -16.56 10.70 -0.64
CA LYS A 173 -15.73 9.92 0.26
C LYS A 173 -16.61 9.10 1.20
N GLY A 174 -16.43 7.78 1.19
CA GLY A 174 -16.73 6.92 2.33
C GLY A 174 -18.18 6.48 2.53
N ILE A 175 -18.73 5.71 1.59
CA ILE A 175 -19.83 4.80 1.94
C ILE A 175 -19.21 3.59 2.65
N PRO A 176 -19.52 3.33 3.93
CA PRO A 176 -19.02 2.15 4.64
C PRO A 176 -19.44 0.88 3.90
N GLY A 177 -18.47 0.04 3.51
CA GLY A 177 -18.72 -1.23 2.81
C GLY A 177 -18.62 -1.20 1.28
N PHE A 178 -18.35 -0.05 0.66
CA PHE A 178 -18.01 0.02 -0.77
C PHE A 178 -16.50 0.20 -0.98
N PRO A 179 -15.89 -0.52 -1.95
CA PRO A 179 -14.54 -0.21 -2.41
C PRO A 179 -14.47 1.25 -2.88
N GLN A 180 -13.38 1.95 -2.57
CA GLN A 180 -13.09 3.22 -3.22
C GLN A 180 -12.80 2.91 -4.70
N LEU A 181 -13.71 3.30 -5.60
CA LEU A 181 -13.53 3.23 -7.05
C LEU A 181 -12.89 4.54 -7.57
#